data_AF-A0A3M7MHA0-F1
#
_entry.id   AF-A0A3M7MHA0-F1
#
_cell.length_a   1.000
_cell.length_b   1.000
_cell.length_c   1.000
_cell.angle_alpha   90.00
_cell.angle_beta   90.00
_cell.angle_gamma   90.00
#
_symmetry.space_group_name_H-M   'P 1'
#
loop_
_entity.id
_entity.type
_entity.pdbx_description
1 polymer ?
#
loop_
_entity_poly.entity_id
_entity_poly.type
_entity_poly.pdbx_seq_one_letter_code
_entity_poly.pdbx_strand_id
1 'polypeptide(L)'
;MIGDVNLFLYRADDDESDEDVVGELEIMIARTEARGRGLAKEAVQAFMWYVVDSLPAVLDEYARGCAGGNTTTNNNSSKKPPSRLSYFRVKIDKDNVRSLGLFENTGFRRVSEPNFFGEVELRADVGGEAAQSGKRDCIIAQTLSYGQV
;
A
#
# COMPACT_ATOMS: atom_id res chain seq x y z
N MET A 1 -1.28 6.82 22.08
CA MET A 1 -1.55 6.20 20.76
C MET A 1 -3.00 6.49 20.36
N ILE A 2 -3.25 7.00 19.15
CA ILE A 2 -4.57 7.40 18.63
C ILE A 2 -5.18 6.31 17.70
N GLY A 3 -4.32 5.47 17.15
CA GLY A 3 -4.61 4.45 16.15
C GLY A 3 -3.32 3.81 15.63
N ASP A 4 -3.44 2.99 14.59
CA ASP A 4 -2.38 2.26 13.90
C ASP A 4 -2.63 2.21 12.39
N VAL A 5 -1.55 1.99 11.64
CA VAL A 5 -1.55 1.77 10.18
C VAL A 5 -0.73 0.50 9.93
N ASN A 6 -1.31 -0.45 9.22
CA ASN A 6 -0.70 -1.75 8.92
C ASN A 6 -0.52 -1.90 7.40
N LEU A 7 0.54 -2.62 6.99
CA LEU A 7 0.81 -3.00 5.60
C LEU A 7 0.97 -4.51 5.52
N PHE A 8 0.25 -5.13 4.58
CA PHE A 8 0.39 -6.54 4.25
C PHE A 8 0.88 -6.69 2.81
N LEU A 9 1.91 -7.51 2.59
CA LEU A 9 2.47 -7.75 1.26
C LEU A 9 2.03 -9.10 0.71
N TYR A 10 1.49 -9.08 -0.50
CA TYR A 10 1.08 -10.26 -1.25
C TYR A 10 1.91 -10.35 -2.53
N ARG A 11 2.27 -11.56 -2.96
CA ARG A 11 2.77 -11.73 -4.34
C ARG A 11 1.62 -11.46 -5.30
N ALA A 12 1.92 -10.78 -6.41
CA ALA A 12 0.98 -10.70 -7.51
C ALA A 12 0.80 -12.12 -8.08
N ASP A 13 -0.45 -12.59 -8.15
CA ASP A 13 -0.80 -13.88 -8.76
C ASP A 13 -1.13 -13.71 -10.26
N ASP A 14 -0.98 -12.51 -10.81
CA ASP A 14 -1.24 -12.20 -12.21
C ASP A 14 0.03 -12.49 -13.04
N ASP A 15 -0.11 -13.32 -14.08
CA ASP A 15 0.94 -13.85 -14.98
C ASP A 15 1.82 -12.78 -15.69
N GLU A 16 1.55 -11.49 -15.48
CA GLU A 16 2.20 -10.37 -16.16
C GLU A 16 3.52 -9.97 -15.48
N SER A 17 3.72 -10.28 -14.20
CA SER A 17 4.97 -10.09 -13.46
C SER A 17 5.00 -10.88 -12.16
N ASP A 18 5.38 -12.16 -12.21
CA ASP A 18 5.65 -13.06 -11.04
C ASP A 18 6.64 -12.50 -9.99
N GLU A 19 7.22 -11.34 -10.27
CA GLU A 19 8.25 -10.65 -9.51
C GLU A 19 7.72 -9.42 -8.77
N ASP A 20 6.41 -9.17 -8.78
CA ASP A 20 5.84 -7.99 -8.14
C ASP A 20 5.06 -8.35 -6.87
N VAL A 21 4.97 -7.39 -5.94
CA VAL A 21 4.10 -7.48 -4.77
C VAL A 21 3.03 -6.40 -4.77
N VAL A 22 1.92 -6.72 -4.11
CA VAL A 22 0.80 -5.82 -3.82
C VAL A 22 0.79 -5.51 -2.34
N GLY A 23 0.66 -4.23 -1.98
CA GLY A 23 0.62 -3.76 -0.60
C GLY A 23 -0.79 -3.42 -0.15
N GLU A 24 -1.39 -4.22 0.71
CA GLU A 24 -2.69 -3.93 1.33
C GLU A 24 -2.50 -3.07 2.58
N LEU A 25 -3.12 -1.89 2.58
CA LEU A 25 -3.07 -0.95 3.70
C LEU A 25 -4.34 -1.04 4.55
N GLU A 26 -4.15 -1.07 5.86
CA GLU A 26 -5.25 -0.96 6.84
C GLU A 26 -4.98 0.18 7.81
N ILE A 27 -5.99 0.99 8.10
CA ILE A 27 -5.90 2.09 9.06
C ILE A 27 -7.03 2.02 10.08
N MET A 28 -6.69 2.18 11.36
CA MET A 28 -7.65 2.30 12.42
C MET A 28 -7.40 3.57 13.24
N ILE A 29 -8.46 4.36 13.47
CA ILE A 29 -8.46 5.46 14.45
C ILE A 29 -9.45 5.11 15.57
N ALA A 30 -8.89 4.72 16.71
CA ALA A 30 -9.64 4.23 17.86
C ALA A 30 -10.43 5.34 18.56
N ARG A 31 -9.85 6.55 18.69
CA ARG A 31 -10.48 7.67 19.42
C ARG A 31 -11.43 8.46 18.54
N THR A 32 -12.69 8.55 18.95
CA THR A 32 -13.73 9.35 18.30
C THR A 32 -13.38 10.84 18.24
N GLU A 33 -12.70 11.36 19.25
CA GLU A 33 -12.33 12.78 19.37
C GLU A 33 -11.18 13.16 18.42
N ALA A 34 -10.44 12.17 17.92
CA ALA A 34 -9.37 12.35 16.94
C ALA A 34 -9.87 12.19 15.49
N ARG A 35 -11.13 11.80 15.30
CA ARG A 35 -11.76 11.70 13.99
C ARG A 35 -12.06 13.10 13.43
N GLY A 36 -12.16 13.22 12.11
CA GLY A 36 -12.52 14.45 11.41
C GLY A 36 -11.42 15.52 11.34
N ARG A 37 -10.21 15.24 11.84
CA ARG A 37 -9.11 16.22 11.94
C ARG A 37 -8.00 16.05 10.90
N GLY A 38 -8.23 15.27 9.84
CA GLY A 38 -7.22 15.00 8.81
C GLY A 38 -6.08 14.07 9.24
N LEU A 39 -5.99 13.67 10.51
CA LEU A 39 -4.90 12.82 11.03
C LEU A 39 -4.74 11.50 10.27
N ALA A 40 -5.84 10.88 9.85
CA ALA A 40 -5.81 9.67 9.04
C ALA A 40 -5.08 9.88 7.71
N LYS A 41 -5.31 11.04 7.08
CA LYS A 41 -4.75 11.39 5.78
C LYS A 41 -3.25 11.54 5.89
N GLU A 42 -2.80 12.35 6.83
CA GLU A 42 -1.38 12.59 7.07
C GLU A 42 -0.66 11.30 7.47
N ALA A 43 -1.28 10.46 8.32
CA ALA A 43 -0.70 9.19 8.71
C ALA A 43 -0.53 8.24 7.52
N VAL A 44 -1.54 8.09 6.66
CA VAL A 44 -1.46 7.26 5.45
C VAL A 44 -0.40 7.81 4.50
N GLN A 45 -0.38 9.11 4.25
CA GLN A 45 0.59 9.73 3.33
C GLN A 45 2.04 9.59 3.83
N ALA A 46 2.28 9.84 5.12
CA ALA A 46 3.60 9.66 5.72
C ALA A 46 4.04 8.19 5.69
N PHE A 47 3.11 7.26 5.95
CA PHE A 47 3.40 5.84 5.93
C PHE A 47 3.68 5.33 4.51
N MET A 48 2.92 5.77 3.51
CA MET A 48 3.19 5.47 2.10
C MET A 48 4.56 5.96 1.66
N TRP A 49 4.91 7.20 2.01
CA TRP A 49 6.23 7.75 1.73
C TRP A 49 7.33 6.89 2.34
N TYR A 50 7.19 6.51 3.61
CA TYR A 50 8.13 5.63 4.30
C TYR A 50 8.26 4.26 3.63
N VAL A 51 7.14 3.65 3.25
CA VAL A 51 7.14 2.33 2.59
C VAL A 51 7.86 2.40 1.25
N VAL A 52 7.64 3.46 0.46
CA VAL A 52 8.31 3.63 -0.83
C VAL A 52 9.82 3.85 -0.66
N ASP A 53 10.23 4.68 0.30
CA ASP A 53 11.64 4.97 0.59
C ASP A 53 12.38 3.73 1.13
N SER A 54 11.72 2.98 2.03
CA SER A 54 12.27 1.77 2.65
C SER A 54 12.01 0.49 1.84
N LEU A 55 11.35 0.60 0.68
CA LEU A 55 10.88 -0.56 -0.09
C LEU A 55 11.99 -1.57 -0.41
N PRO A 56 13.21 -1.17 -0.83
CA PRO A 56 14.28 -2.13 -1.14
C PRO A 56 14.64 -2.99 0.08
N ALA A 57 14.70 -2.40 1.28
CA ALA A 57 15.01 -3.12 2.51
C ALA A 57 13.87 -4.07 2.92
N VAL A 58 12.62 -3.60 2.81
CA VAL A 58 11.42 -4.40 3.11
C VAL A 58 11.31 -5.60 2.17
N LEU A 59 11.57 -5.43 0.88
CA LEU A 59 11.55 -6.53 -0.10
C LEU A 59 12.68 -7.55 0.13
N ASP A 60 13.87 -7.09 0.50
CA ASP A 60 14.98 -7.99 0.83
C ASP A 60 14.68 -8.84 2.08
N GLU A 61 14.09 -8.23 3.11
CA GLU A 61 13.60 -8.96 4.29
C GLU A 61 12.48 -9.94 3.95
N TYR A 62 11.52 -9.52 3.12
CA TYR A 62 10.42 -10.37 2.67
C TYR A 62 10.93 -11.59 1.88
N ALA A 63 11.91 -11.39 0.99
CA ALA A 63 12.56 -12.47 0.25
C ALA A 63 13.28 -13.46 1.19
N ARG A 64 14.02 -12.94 2.17
CA ARG A 64 14.70 -13.76 3.20
C ARG A 64 13.70 -14.53 4.07
N GLY A 65 12.58 -13.90 4.46
CA GLY A 65 11.51 -14.54 5.23
C GLY A 65 10.81 -15.67 4.46
N CYS A 66 10.64 -15.51 3.15
CA CYS A 66 10.06 -16.54 2.28
C CYS A 66 11.00 -17.74 2.08
N ALA A 67 12.33 -17.54 2.11
CA ALA A 67 13.32 -18.61 1.98
C ALA A 67 13.49 -19.48 3.24
N GLY A 68 12.95 -19.04 4.39
CA GLY A 68 13.05 -19.74 5.69
C GLY A 68 11.92 -20.74 6.00
N GLY A 69 10.97 -20.92 5.08
CA GLY A 69 9.90 -21.92 5.21
C GLY A 69 10.38 -23.32 4.84
N ASN A 70 10.39 -24.22 5.83
CA ASN A 70 10.74 -25.64 5.80
C ASN A 70 11.00 -26.26 4.41
N THR A 71 12.27 -26.51 4.11
CA THR A 71 12.74 -27.23 2.94
C THR A 71 12.29 -28.69 3.02
N THR A 72 11.28 -29.07 2.24
CA THR A 72 11.09 -30.46 1.80
C THR A 72 10.65 -30.40 0.33
N THR A 73 11.67 -30.49 -0.53
CA THR A 73 11.69 -31.25 -1.78
C THR A 73 10.50 -31.07 -2.74
N ASN A 74 10.70 -30.30 -3.81
CA ASN A 74 11.04 -30.83 -5.14
C ASN A 74 10.90 -29.75 -6.23
N ASN A 75 11.99 -29.57 -6.98
CA ASN A 75 12.09 -29.22 -8.40
C ASN A 75 11.22 -28.09 -9.00
N ASN A 76 11.94 -27.09 -9.54
CA ASN A 76 11.56 -26.21 -10.65
C ASN A 76 10.54 -25.09 -10.39
N SER A 77 10.78 -24.27 -9.36
CA SER A 77 10.52 -22.84 -9.46
C SER A 77 11.32 -22.12 -8.37
N SER A 78 12.55 -21.71 -8.68
CA SER A 78 13.24 -20.71 -7.86
C SER A 78 12.44 -19.41 -7.97
N LYS A 79 11.40 -19.26 -7.14
CA LYS A 79 10.50 -18.11 -7.14
C LYS A 79 11.36 -16.88 -6.83
N LYS A 80 11.67 -16.11 -7.88
CA LYS A 80 12.60 -14.98 -7.81
C LYS A 80 12.14 -14.01 -6.71
N PRO A 81 13.07 -13.37 -5.97
CA PRO A 81 12.69 -12.35 -5.00
C PRO A 81 11.87 -11.26 -5.69
N PRO A 82 10.82 -10.74 -5.02
CA PRO A 82 10.04 -9.66 -5.59
C PRO A 82 10.93 -8.42 -5.77
N SER A 83 10.77 -7.76 -6.91
CA SER A 83 11.62 -6.67 -7.38
C SER A 83 10.99 -5.30 -7.18
N ARG A 84 9.65 -5.21 -7.12
CA ARG A 84 8.92 -3.95 -6.95
C ARG A 84 7.56 -4.14 -6.29
N LEU A 85 7.01 -3.04 -5.81
CA LEU A 85 5.61 -2.91 -5.37
C LEU A 85 4.79 -2.34 -6.53
N SER A 86 3.78 -3.07 -7.02
CA SER A 86 2.96 -2.60 -8.15
C SER A 86 2.02 -1.47 -7.74
N TYR A 87 1.23 -1.72 -6.70
CA TYR A 87 0.24 -0.76 -6.21
C TYR A 87 -0.07 -1.01 -4.72
N PHE A 88 -0.54 0.05 -4.07
CA PHE A 88 -1.25 -0.07 -2.80
C PHE A 88 -2.71 -0.40 -3.05
N ARG A 89 -3.30 -1.28 -2.23
CA ARG A 89 -4.74 -1.53 -2.22
C ARG A 89 -5.32 -1.32 -0.83
N VAL A 90 -6.59 -0.94 -0.77
CA VAL A 90 -7.38 -0.88 0.46
C VAL A 90 -8.76 -1.47 0.20
N LYS A 91 -9.30 -2.19 1.18
CA LYS A 91 -10.68 -2.68 1.15
C LYS A 91 -11.48 -1.94 2.21
N ILE A 92 -12.59 -1.36 1.79
CA ILE A 92 -13.40 -0.50 2.65
C ILE A 92 -14.86 -0.84 2.43
N ASP A 93 -15.60 -1.01 3.52
CA ASP A 93 -17.05 -1.16 3.47
C ASP A 93 -17.70 -0.02 2.66
N LYS A 94 -18.59 -0.36 1.71
CA LYS A 94 -19.27 0.58 0.82
C LYS A 94 -20.04 1.69 1.57
N ASP A 95 -20.52 1.39 2.78
CA ASP A 95 -21.30 2.32 3.60
C ASP A 95 -20.38 3.25 4.42
N ASN A 96 -19.07 2.98 4.46
CA ASN A 96 -18.06 3.81 5.12
C ASN A 96 -17.61 4.97 4.22
N VAL A 97 -18.54 5.86 3.89
CA VAL A 97 -18.34 7.05 3.03
C VAL A 97 -17.18 7.92 3.50
N ARG A 98 -16.94 7.98 4.81
CA ARG A 98 -15.85 8.78 5.39
C ARG A 98 -14.46 8.23 5.06
N SER A 99 -14.30 6.91 5.09
CA SER A 99 -13.03 6.28 4.74
C SER A 99 -12.85 6.23 3.22
N LEU A 100 -13.94 5.99 2.47
CA LEU A 100 -13.91 6.10 1.01
C LEU A 100 -13.41 7.48 0.55
N GLY A 101 -14.00 8.56 1.08
CA GLY A 101 -13.58 9.92 0.75
C GLY A 101 -12.16 10.26 1.23
N LEU A 102 -11.68 9.64 2.31
CA LEU A 102 -10.28 9.78 2.74
C LEU A 102 -9.34 9.24 1.66
N PHE A 103 -9.57 7.99 1.23
CA PHE A 103 -8.65 7.31 0.32
C PHE A 103 -8.70 7.88 -1.10
N GLU A 104 -9.88 8.28 -1.58
CA GLU A 104 -10.04 9.03 -2.84
C GLU A 104 -9.21 10.33 -2.84
N ASN A 105 -9.24 11.07 -1.73
CA ASN A 105 -8.47 12.31 -1.58
C ASN A 105 -6.96 12.10 -1.42
N THR A 106 -6.52 10.87 -1.12
CA THR A 106 -5.09 10.50 -1.07
C THR A 106 -4.57 9.93 -2.39
N GLY A 107 -5.38 9.92 -3.45
CA GLY A 107 -4.96 9.48 -4.79
C GLY A 107 -5.33 8.03 -5.13
N PHE A 108 -6.11 7.36 -4.29
CA PHE A 108 -6.65 6.04 -4.64
C PHE A 108 -7.83 6.16 -5.59
N ARG A 109 -7.95 5.18 -6.49
CA ARG A 109 -9.08 5.02 -7.40
C ARG A 109 -9.82 3.74 -7.09
N ARG A 110 -11.15 3.78 -7.09
CA ARG A 110 -11.99 2.57 -7.01
C ARG A 110 -11.78 1.73 -8.26
N VAL A 111 -11.51 0.44 -8.07
CA VAL A 111 -11.23 -0.49 -9.18
C VAL A 111 -12.22 -1.62 -9.28
N SER A 112 -12.99 -1.89 -8.23
CA SER A 112 -13.97 -2.96 -8.20
C SER A 112 -15.32 -2.46 -7.71
N GLU A 113 -16.36 -3.19 -8.11
CA GLU A 113 -17.65 -3.16 -7.42
C GLU A 113 -17.52 -3.77 -6.02
N PRO A 114 -18.48 -3.50 -5.10
CA PRO A 114 -18.50 -4.13 -3.78
C PRO A 114 -18.44 -5.65 -3.90
N ASN A 115 -17.54 -6.27 -3.14
CA ASN A 115 -17.42 -7.73 -3.07
C ASN A 115 -18.64 -8.36 -2.36
N PHE A 116 -18.64 -9.69 -2.20
CA PHE A 116 -19.72 -10.41 -1.49
C PHE A 116 -19.96 -9.89 -0.06
N PHE A 117 -18.94 -9.31 0.58
CA PHE A 117 -19.01 -8.72 1.91
C PHE A 117 -19.41 -7.23 1.91
N GLY A 118 -19.66 -6.64 0.73
CA GLY A 118 -20.00 -5.23 0.60
C GLY A 118 -18.79 -4.28 0.66
N GLU A 119 -17.57 -4.78 0.52
CA GLU A 119 -16.36 -3.97 0.54
C GLU A 119 -15.94 -3.58 -0.88
N VAL A 120 -15.57 -2.32 -1.04
CA VAL A 120 -15.03 -1.75 -2.28
C VAL A 120 -13.51 -1.77 -2.21
N GLU A 121 -12.87 -2.21 -3.29
CA GLU A 121 -11.42 -2.14 -3.43
C GLU A 121 -11.00 -0.83 -4.10
N LEU A 122 -10.06 -0.13 -3.46
CA LEU A 122 -9.41 1.05 -4.04
C LEU A 122 -7.91 0.77 -4.20
N ARG A 123 -7.33 1.22 -5.33
CA ARG A 123 -5.91 1.06 -5.64
C ARG A 123 -5.22 2.40 -5.87
N ALA A 124 -3.95 2.49 -5.48
CA ALA A 124 -3.06 3.60 -5.76
C ALA A 124 -1.75 3.07 -6.34
N ASP A 125 -1.40 3.50 -7.56
CA ASP A 125 -0.22 3.01 -8.28
C ASP A 125 1.07 3.54 -7.65
N VAL A 126 2.01 2.66 -7.31
CA VAL A 126 3.30 3.10 -6.78
C VAL A 126 4.18 3.42 -7.98
N GLY A 127 4.17 4.69 -8.40
CA GLY A 127 4.73 5.14 -9.68
C GLY A 127 6.10 4.53 -10.02
N GLY A 128 6.09 3.44 -10.79
CA GLY A 128 7.30 2.79 -11.31
C GLY A 128 7.81 3.41 -12.61
N GLU A 129 7.00 4.21 -13.32
CA GLU A 129 7.39 4.85 -14.60
C GLU A 129 6.86 6.28 -14.77
N ALA A 130 6.43 6.95 -13.70
CA ALA A 130 6.08 8.38 -13.74
C ALA A 130 7.30 9.31 -13.59
N ALA A 131 8.52 8.78 -13.70
CA ALA A 131 9.77 9.53 -13.62
C ALA A 131 10.30 10.03 -15.00
N GLN A 132 9.75 9.57 -16.14
CA GLN A 132 10.24 9.96 -17.48
C GLN A 132 9.30 10.84 -18.31
N SER A 133 8.09 11.15 -17.86
CA SER A 133 7.27 12.19 -18.47
C SER A 133 6.96 13.24 -17.41
N GLY A 134 7.48 14.46 -17.61
CA GLY A 134 7.53 15.56 -16.65
C GLY A 134 6.17 16.10 -16.19
N LYS A 135 5.34 15.27 -15.57
CA LYS A 135 4.09 15.63 -14.93
C LYS A 135 4.12 15.12 -13.49
N ARG A 136 4.61 15.99 -12.59
CA ARG A 136 4.82 15.75 -11.16
C ARG A 136 3.51 15.70 -10.36
N ASP A 137 2.49 15.02 -10.85
CA ASP A 137 1.14 15.02 -10.25
C ASP A 137 0.70 13.63 -9.72
N CYS A 138 1.62 12.66 -9.61
CA CYS A 138 1.39 11.47 -8.79
C CYS A 138 1.79 11.77 -7.34
N ILE A 139 0.89 12.45 -6.62
CA ILE A 139 1.04 12.85 -5.21
C ILE A 139 0.89 11.64 -4.30
N ILE A 140 1.76 10.64 -4.41
CA ILE A 140 1.79 9.50 -3.47
C ILE A 140 2.88 9.72 -2.42
N ALA A 141 3.84 10.59 -2.70
CA ALA A 141 4.97 10.87 -1.83
C ALA A 141 5.50 12.30 -2.09
N GLN A 142 4.83 13.33 -1.57
CA GLN A 142 5.51 14.62 -1.39
C GLN A 142 6.27 14.57 -0.07
N THR A 143 7.57 14.88 -0.11
CA THR A 143 8.35 15.13 1.11
C THR A 143 7.72 16.32 1.82
N LEU A 144 7.04 16.06 2.94
CA LEU A 144 6.50 17.10 3.81
C LEU A 144 7.66 17.72 4.58
N SER A 145 7.88 19.03 4.42
CA SER A 145 8.87 19.78 5.21
C SER A 145 8.37 19.98 6.64
N TYR A 146 8.50 18.95 7.48
CA TYR A 146 8.26 19.10 8.92
C TYR A 146 9.51 19.72 9.56
N GLY A 147 9.37 20.90 10.18
CA GLY A 147 10.41 21.49 11.04
C GLY A 147 11.40 22.46 10.40
N GLN A 148 11.08 23.07 9.23
CA GLN A 148 11.79 24.28 8.81
C GLN A 148 11.16 25.51 9.50
N VAL A 149 11.68 25.83 10.69
CA VAL A 149 11.49 27.12 11.36
C VAL A 149 12.86 27.73 11.57
#